data_AF-B6FXA0-F1
#
_entry.id   AF-B6FXA0-F1
#
_cell.length_a   1.000
_cell.length_b   1.000
_cell.length_c   1.000
_cell.angle_alpha   90.00
_cell.angle_beta   90.00
_cell.angle_gamma   90.00
#
_symmetry.space_group_name_H-M   'P 1'
#
loop_
_entity.id
_entity.type
_entity.pdbx_description
1 polymer ?
#
loop_
_entity_poly.entity_id
_entity_poly.type
_entity_poly.pdbx_seq_one_letter_code
_entity_poly.pdbx_strand_id
1 'polypeptide(L)'
;MKKVIYWIVNLLEVAFLVGAYLVNYFTPRKMGMARFVMYKNMMIEEQYTNLESMKIMAVGVVIILAIITIVLYFARKKNVKTSMIVITLIMTALYCGFTMLNSKDTYTAFYIISPLIGCAALLQIVKTLINILFAKQNTIES
;
A
#
# COMPACT_ATOMS: atom_id res chain seq x y z
N MET A 1 12.03 -18.20 -12.53
CA MET A 1 11.50 -17.98 -11.16
C MET A 1 11.29 -16.51 -10.81
N LYS A 2 12.29 -15.61 -10.94
CA LYS A 2 12.13 -14.17 -10.59
C LYS A 2 10.96 -13.46 -11.32
N LYS A 3 10.76 -13.72 -12.62
CA LYS A 3 9.66 -13.12 -13.41
C LYS A 3 8.26 -13.59 -12.98
N VAL A 4 8.11 -14.87 -12.64
CA VAL A 4 6.82 -15.46 -12.23
C VAL A 4 6.38 -14.88 -10.89
N ILE A 5 7.30 -14.78 -9.92
CA ILE A 5 7.04 -14.17 -8.62
C ILE A 5 6.66 -12.69 -8.79
N TYR A 6 7.34 -11.96 -9.66
CA TYR A 6 6.99 -10.57 -9.97
C TYR A 6 5.57 -10.42 -10.52
N TRP A 7 5.15 -11.31 -11.42
CA TRP A 7 3.79 -11.34 -11.96
C TRP A 7 2.75 -11.66 -10.90
N ILE A 8 3.03 -12.62 -10.02
CA ILE A 8 2.14 -12.97 -8.90
C ILE A 8 1.98 -11.78 -7.95
N VAL A 9 3.08 -11.12 -7.57
CA VAL A 9 3.03 -9.94 -6.70
C VAL A 9 2.24 -8.81 -7.36
N ASN A 10 2.39 -8.63 -8.68
CA ASN A 10 1.62 -7.62 -9.41
C ASN A 10 0.12 -7.95 -9.46
N LEU A 11 -0.23 -9.21 -9.68
CA LEU A 11 -1.62 -9.68 -9.62
C LEU A 11 -2.21 -9.45 -8.22
N LEU A 12 -1.44 -9.74 -7.18
CA LEU A 12 -1.86 -9.57 -5.79
C LEU A 12 -2.08 -8.09 -5.43
N GLU A 13 -1.21 -7.19 -5.89
CA GLU A 13 -1.37 -5.74 -5.72
C GLU A 13 -2.64 -5.23 -6.40
N VAL A 14 -2.89 -5.65 -7.64
CA VAL A 14 -4.13 -5.32 -8.36
C VAL A 14 -5.33 -5.91 -7.63
N ALA A 15 -5.25 -7.14 -7.12
CA ALA A 15 -6.33 -7.77 -6.36
C ALA A 15 -6.64 -7.00 -5.06
N PHE A 16 -5.64 -6.45 -4.37
CA PHE A 16 -5.87 -5.62 -3.19
C PHE A 16 -6.56 -4.30 -3.52
N LEU A 17 -6.17 -3.65 -4.62
CA LEU A 17 -6.81 -2.40 -5.07
C LEU A 17 -8.24 -2.63 -5.57
N VAL A 18 -8.45 -3.69 -6.34
CA VAL A 18 -9.80 -4.10 -6.78
C VAL A 18 -10.64 -4.49 -5.57
N GLY A 19 -10.09 -5.23 -4.61
CA GLY A 19 -10.76 -5.58 -3.36
C GLY A 19 -11.19 -4.35 -2.57
N ALA A 20 -10.30 -3.37 -2.41
CA ALA A 20 -10.61 -2.08 -1.79
C ALA A 20 -11.76 -1.36 -2.49
N TYR A 21 -11.74 -1.32 -3.82
CA TYR A 21 -12.82 -0.73 -4.63
C TYR A 21 -14.16 -1.48 -4.47
N LEU A 22 -14.13 -2.81 -4.51
CA LEU A 22 -15.33 -3.65 -4.36
C LEU A 22 -15.95 -3.49 -2.96
N VAL A 23 -15.12 -3.47 -1.91
CA VAL A 23 -15.61 -3.21 -0.54
C VAL A 23 -16.27 -1.84 -0.48
N ASN A 24 -15.65 -0.81 -1.06
CA ASN A 24 -16.24 0.52 -1.12
C ASN A 24 -17.59 0.53 -1.84
N TYR A 25 -17.67 -0.12 -3.00
CA TYR A 25 -18.89 -0.16 -3.82
C TYR A 25 -20.04 -0.95 -3.16
N PHE A 26 -19.72 -2.10 -2.55
CA PHE A 26 -20.75 -2.97 -1.97
C PHE A 26 -21.21 -2.55 -0.59
N THR A 27 -20.40 -1.82 0.19
CA THR A 27 -20.77 -1.39 1.54
C THR A 27 -22.07 -0.56 1.57
N PRO A 28 -22.25 0.49 0.76
CA PRO A 28 -23.50 1.25 0.75
C PRO A 28 -24.63 0.52 -0.01
N ARG A 29 -24.30 -0.37 -0.94
CA ARG A 29 -25.29 -0.98 -1.86
C ARG A 29 -25.89 -2.29 -1.38
N LYS A 30 -25.21 -3.02 -0.48
CA LYS A 30 -25.71 -4.25 0.13
C LYS A 30 -25.76 -4.11 1.65
N MET A 31 -26.97 -4.11 2.21
CA MET A 31 -27.18 -4.02 3.66
C MET A 31 -26.42 -5.11 4.45
N GLY A 32 -26.27 -6.32 3.89
CA GLY A 32 -25.49 -7.38 4.52
C GLY A 32 -24.01 -7.02 4.68
N MET A 33 -23.40 -6.39 3.67
CA MET A 33 -22.01 -5.90 3.76
C MET A 33 -21.90 -4.73 4.74
N ALA A 34 -22.87 -3.80 4.74
CA ALA A 34 -22.89 -2.71 5.72
C ALA A 34 -22.88 -3.23 7.17
N ARG A 35 -23.72 -4.23 7.48
CA ARG A 35 -23.77 -4.85 8.80
C ARG A 35 -22.48 -5.59 9.15
N PHE A 36 -21.90 -6.33 8.20
CA PHE A 36 -20.64 -7.02 8.40
C PHE A 36 -19.47 -6.05 8.69
N VAL A 37 -19.36 -4.98 7.91
CA VAL A 37 -18.34 -3.94 8.11
C VAL A 37 -18.52 -3.28 9.47
N MET A 38 -19.75 -2.93 9.84
CA MET A 38 -20.05 -2.30 11.13
C MET A 38 -19.71 -3.21 12.31
N TYR A 39 -20.07 -4.50 12.24
CA TYR A 39 -19.71 -5.48 13.26
C TYR A 39 -18.19 -5.62 13.42
N LYS A 40 -17.45 -5.69 12.29
CA LYS A 40 -15.99 -5.72 12.32
C LYS A 40 -15.38 -4.46 12.92
N ASN A 41 -15.93 -3.29 12.61
CA ASN A 41 -15.46 -2.03 13.19
C ASN A 41 -15.64 -2.02 14.71
N MET A 42 -16.79 -2.48 15.21
CA MET A 42 -17.04 -2.60 16.65
C MET A 42 -16.02 -3.54 17.32
N MET A 43 -15.76 -4.71 16.75
CA MET A 43 -14.74 -5.63 17.29
C MET A 43 -13.34 -4.99 17.30
N ILE A 44 -12.97 -4.26 16.25
CA ILE A 44 -11.66 -3.60 16.15
C ILE A 44 -11.55 -2.49 17.20
N GLU A 45 -12.61 -1.72 17.45
CA GLU A 45 -12.62 -0.67 18.49
C GLU A 45 -12.55 -1.24 19.90
N GLU A 46 -13.21 -2.37 20.15
CA GLU A 46 -13.14 -3.08 21.43
C GLU A 46 -11.73 -3.64 21.68
N GLN A 47 -11.09 -4.17 20.63
CA GLN A 47 -9.77 -4.81 20.74
C GLN A 47 -8.61 -3.81 20.75
N TYR A 48 -8.75 -2.65 20.09
CA TYR A 48 -7.66 -1.68 19.91
C TYR A 48 -8.06 -0.29 20.43
N THR A 49 -7.64 0.02 21.66
CA THR A 49 -7.96 1.28 22.34
C THR A 49 -7.32 2.52 21.69
N ASN A 50 -6.23 2.37 20.91
CA ASN A 50 -5.45 3.48 20.31
C ASN A 50 -5.36 3.39 18.78
N LEU A 51 -6.49 3.25 18.10
CA LEU A 51 -6.56 3.15 16.62
C LEU A 51 -5.94 4.35 15.89
N GLU A 52 -6.05 5.55 16.45
CA GLU A 52 -5.49 6.75 15.83
C GLU A 52 -3.96 6.73 15.83
N SER A 53 -3.34 6.35 16.95
CA SER A 53 -1.88 6.20 17.05
C SER A 53 -1.36 5.10 16.12
N MET A 54 -2.09 3.99 16.00
CA MET A 54 -1.74 2.91 15.05
C MET A 54 -1.81 3.38 13.60
N LYS A 55 -2.82 4.19 13.25
CA LYS A 55 -2.96 4.78 11.91
C LYS A 55 -1.76 5.66 11.57
N ILE A 56 -1.41 6.58 12.46
CA ILE A 56 -0.28 7.50 12.25
C ILE A 56 1.02 6.71 12.14
N MET A 57 1.22 5.71 13.00
CA MET A 57 2.39 4.83 12.95
C MET A 57 2.49 4.10 11.61
N ALA A 58 1.38 3.52 11.13
CA ALA A 58 1.36 2.80 9.86
C ALA A 58 1.70 3.72 8.67
N VAL A 59 1.15 4.93 8.65
CA VAL A 59 1.49 5.94 7.63
C VAL A 59 2.96 6.34 7.73
N GLY A 60 3.46 6.60 8.94
CA GLY A 60 4.85 6.96 9.20
C GLY A 60 5.83 5.90 8.68
N VAL A 61 5.57 4.62 8.96
CA VAL A 61 6.40 3.50 8.47
C VAL A 61 6.45 3.48 6.94
N VAL A 62 5.30 3.61 6.28
CA VAL A 62 5.25 3.59 4.80
C VAL A 62 5.99 4.79 4.19
N ILE A 63 5.86 5.98 4.77
CA ILE A 63 6.59 7.18 4.33
C ILE A 63 8.10 6.98 4.50
N ILE A 64 8.55 6.49 5.66
CA ILE A 64 9.98 6.24 5.91
C ILE A 64 10.53 5.25 4.88
N LEU A 65 9.82 4.14 4.62
CA LEU A 65 10.23 3.16 3.62
C LEU A 65 10.27 3.74 2.21
N ALA A 66 9.32 4.60 1.84
CA ALA A 66 9.33 5.29 0.55
C ALA A 66 10.53 6.23 0.41
N ILE A 67 10.86 7.01 1.45
CA ILE A 67 12.04 7.89 1.47
C ILE A 67 13.32 7.05 1.33
N ILE A 68 13.46 5.96 2.10
CA ILE A 68 14.61 5.06 2.00
C ILE A 68 14.76 4.53 0.57
N THR A 69 13.65 4.15 -0.08
CA THR A 69 13.64 3.65 -1.46
C THR A 69 14.13 4.72 -2.45
N ILE A 70 13.70 5.97 -2.29
CA ILE A 70 14.13 7.10 -3.13
C ILE A 70 15.61 7.40 -2.91
N VAL A 71 16.06 7.50 -1.67
CA VAL A 71 17.47 7.76 -1.33
C VAL A 71 18.37 6.65 -1.91
N LEU A 72 17.98 5.38 -1.76
CA LEU A 72 18.72 4.25 -2.33
C LEU A 72 18.77 4.29 -3.86
N TYR A 73 17.71 4.73 -4.53
CA TYR A 73 17.71 4.90 -5.98
C TYR A 73 18.75 5.94 -6.42
N PHE A 74 18.77 7.11 -5.79
CA PHE A 74 19.75 8.17 -6.11
C PHE A 74 21.18 7.75 -5.75
N ALA A 75 21.38 7.13 -4.58
CA ALA A 75 22.69 6.69 -4.12
C ALA A 75 23.30 5.59 -5.01
N ARG A 76 22.48 4.70 -5.56
CA ARG A 76 22.96 3.58 -6.39
C ARG A 76 23.08 3.92 -7.86
N LYS A 77 22.47 5.01 -8.36
CA LYS A 77 22.49 5.44 -9.78
C LYS A 77 22.26 4.27 -10.77
N LYS A 78 21.43 3.30 -10.37
CA LYS A 78 21.22 2.04 -11.12
C LYS A 78 20.21 2.23 -12.24
N ASN A 79 20.32 1.38 -13.26
CA ASN A 79 19.37 1.24 -14.40
C ASN A 79 17.99 0.68 -13.97
N VAL A 80 17.40 1.21 -12.91
CA VAL A 80 16.00 0.94 -12.55
C VAL A 80 15.13 1.93 -13.32
N LYS A 81 14.06 1.43 -13.94
CA LYS A 81 13.13 2.27 -14.71
C LYS A 81 12.55 3.34 -13.78
N THR A 82 12.71 4.61 -14.16
CA THR A 82 12.18 5.76 -13.42
C THR A 82 10.68 5.65 -13.18
N SER A 83 9.94 5.05 -14.13
CA SER A 83 8.51 4.78 -14.00
C SER A 83 8.14 3.97 -12.75
N MET A 84 9.00 3.05 -12.32
CA MET A 84 8.73 2.19 -11.16
C MET A 84 8.74 2.99 -9.85
N ILE A 85 9.62 3.97 -9.74
CA ILE A 85 9.72 4.87 -8.58
C ILE A 85 8.57 5.86 -8.58
N VAL A 86 8.21 6.39 -9.75
CA VAL A 86 7.03 7.24 -9.90
C VAL A 86 5.78 6.49 -9.44
N ILE A 87 5.60 5.22 -9.82
CA ILE A 87 4.48 4.41 -9.34
C ILE A 87 4.54 4.20 -7.82
N THR A 88 5.71 3.92 -7.25
CA THR A 88 5.86 3.79 -5.79
C THR A 88 5.49 5.09 -5.07
N LEU A 89 5.86 6.25 -5.62
CA LEU A 89 5.52 7.57 -5.07
C LEU A 89 4.01 7.81 -5.13
N ILE A 90 3.38 7.54 -6.28
CA ILE A 90 1.93 7.68 -6.48
C ILE A 90 1.17 6.76 -5.50
N MET A 91 1.56 5.49 -5.39
CA MET A 91 0.92 4.54 -4.46
C MET A 91 1.07 4.96 -3.00
N THR A 92 2.26 5.46 -2.63
CA THR A 92 2.51 5.97 -1.27
C THR A 92 1.66 7.21 -0.98
N ALA A 93 1.58 8.14 -1.93
CA ALA A 93 0.76 9.34 -1.82
C ALA A 93 -0.74 8.98 -1.75
N LEU A 94 -1.20 8.01 -2.53
CA LEU A 94 -2.57 7.51 -2.49
C LEU A 94 -2.90 6.89 -1.14
N TYR A 95 -2.03 6.04 -0.59
CA TYR A 95 -2.21 5.46 0.75
C TYR A 95 -2.23 6.53 1.85
N CYS A 96 -1.26 7.45 1.84
CA CYS A 96 -1.19 8.52 2.84
C CYS A 96 -2.40 9.45 2.75
N GLY A 97 -2.75 9.90 1.54
CA GLY A 97 -3.91 10.75 1.29
C GLY A 97 -5.20 10.08 1.72
N PHE A 98 -5.42 8.82 1.33
CA PHE A 98 -6.60 8.07 1.75
C PHE A 98 -6.69 7.94 3.27
N THR A 99 -5.57 7.60 3.93
CA THR A 99 -5.53 7.30 5.37
C THR A 99 -5.60 8.56 6.25
N MET A 100 -5.08 9.69 5.77
CA MET A 100 -5.11 10.97 6.50
C MET A 100 -6.42 11.73 6.29
N LEU A 101 -6.98 11.71 5.06
CA LEU A 101 -8.19 12.46 4.74
C LEU A 101 -9.48 11.74 5.15
N ASN A 102 -9.44 10.43 5.31
CA ASN A 102 -10.60 9.63 5.72
C ASN A 102 -10.47 9.14 7.16
N SER A 103 -11.62 9.03 7.81
CA SER A 103 -11.81 8.37 9.10
C SER A 103 -13.00 7.42 8.99
N LYS A 104 -13.21 6.57 9.99
CA LYS A 104 -14.41 5.73 10.09
C LYS A 104 -15.71 6.54 10.05
N ASP A 105 -15.66 7.77 10.56
CA ASP A 105 -16.82 8.66 10.69
C ASP A 105 -17.25 9.19 9.32
N THR A 106 -16.30 9.39 8.41
CA THR A 106 -16.54 9.78 7.02
C THR A 106 -16.78 8.56 6.14
N TYR A 107 -16.13 7.43 6.44
CA TYR A 107 -16.09 6.24 5.59
C TYR A 107 -16.21 4.97 6.44
N THR A 108 -17.39 4.37 6.50
CA THR A 108 -17.64 3.20 7.35
C THR A 108 -16.75 2.00 7.02
N ALA A 109 -16.37 1.82 5.75
CA ALA A 109 -15.44 0.76 5.33
C ALA A 109 -13.96 1.10 5.51
N PHE A 110 -13.62 2.21 6.16
CA PHE A 110 -12.26 2.72 6.30
C PHE A 110 -11.28 1.69 6.89
N TYR A 111 -11.65 1.01 7.98
CA TYR A 111 -10.77 0.05 8.65
C TYR A 111 -10.48 -1.21 7.80
N ILE A 112 -11.29 -1.49 6.78
CA ILE A 112 -11.05 -2.62 5.86
C ILE A 112 -10.30 -2.15 4.61
N ILE A 113 -10.59 -0.94 4.12
CA ILE A 113 -10.00 -0.40 2.89
C ILE A 113 -8.58 0.10 3.14
N SER A 114 -8.31 0.79 4.25
CA SER A 114 -6.99 1.37 4.51
C SER A 114 -5.88 0.32 4.58
N PRO A 115 -6.04 -0.85 5.23
CA PRO A 115 -5.01 -1.88 5.23
C PRO A 115 -4.82 -2.53 3.85
N LEU A 116 -5.89 -2.67 3.06
CA LEU A 116 -5.79 -3.21 1.69
C LEU A 116 -4.92 -2.32 0.80
N ILE A 117 -5.16 -1.00 0.83
CA ILE A 117 -4.36 -0.01 0.10
C ILE A 117 -2.93 0.03 0.68
N GLY A 118 -2.78 -0.05 2.01
CA GLY A 118 -1.48 -0.11 2.66
C GLY A 118 -0.64 -1.32 2.26
N CYS A 119 -1.25 -2.50 2.20
CA CYS A 119 -0.60 -3.73 1.72
C CYS A 119 -0.18 -3.60 0.25
N ALA A 120 -1.02 -3.03 -0.61
CA ALA A 120 -0.66 -2.76 -2.01
C ALA A 120 0.57 -1.83 -2.10
N ALA A 121 0.58 -0.72 -1.34
CA ALA A 121 1.70 0.20 -1.30
C ALA A 121 2.99 -0.46 -0.77
N LEU A 122 2.90 -1.27 0.29
CA LEU A 122 4.05 -2.02 0.83
C LEU A 122 4.61 -3.01 -0.18
N LEU A 123 3.76 -3.76 -0.89
CA LEU A 123 4.20 -4.68 -1.94
C LEU A 123 4.93 -3.95 -3.06
N GLN A 124 4.42 -2.79 -3.47
CA GLN A 124 5.06 -1.97 -4.49
C GLN A 124 6.42 -1.42 -4.02
N ILE A 125 6.53 -0.98 -2.77
CA ILE A 125 7.80 -0.54 -2.17
C ILE A 125 8.81 -1.68 -2.12
N VAL A 126 8.43 -2.85 -1.60
CA VAL A 126 9.30 -4.03 -1.51
C VAL A 126 9.77 -4.46 -2.90
N LYS A 127 8.88 -4.47 -3.89
CA LYS A 127 9.20 -4.78 -5.28
C LYS A 127 10.26 -3.82 -5.84
N THR A 128 10.07 -2.51 -5.64
CA THR A 128 11.03 -1.48 -6.08
C THR A 128 12.38 -1.62 -5.36
N LEU A 129 12.39 -1.87 -4.05
CA LEU A 129 13.61 -2.12 -3.28
C LEU A 129 14.39 -3.34 -3.78
N ILE A 130 13.71 -4.47 -4.00
CA ILE A 130 14.32 -5.67 -4.58
C ILE A 130 14.92 -5.33 -5.95
N ASN A 131 14.22 -4.57 -6.80
CA ASN A 131 14.76 -4.20 -8.10
C ASN A 131 16.01 -3.32 -7.99
N ILE A 132 16.03 -2.34 -7.07
CA ILE A 132 17.21 -1.50 -6.83
C ILE A 132 18.39 -2.32 -6.30
N LEU A 133 18.15 -3.26 -5.37
CA LEU A 133 19.19 -4.10 -4.80
C LEU A 133 19.77 -5.07 -5.84
N PHE A 134 18.91 -5.75 -6.59
CA PHE A 134 19.30 -6.79 -7.57
C PHE A 134 19.55 -6.28 -8.99
N ALA A 135 19.29 -5.01 -9.30
CA ALA A 135 19.69 -4.43 -10.57
C ALA A 135 21.21 -4.57 -10.70
N LYS A 136 21.63 -5.45 -11.62
CA LYS A 136 23.03 -5.73 -11.89
C LYS A 136 23.70 -4.41 -12.27
N GLN A 137 24.84 -4.14 -11.65
CA GLN A 137 25.70 -3.03 -12.03
C GLN A 137 26.23 -3.41 -13.42
N ASN A 138 25.50 -3.02 -14.46
CA ASN A 138 26.05 -3.04 -15.82
C ASN A 138 27.03 -1.87 -15.85
N THR A 139 28.21 -2.10 -15.28
CA THR A 139 29.41 -1.37 -15.66
C THR A 139 29.55 -1.56 -17.15
N ILE A 140 29.21 -0.52 -17.90
CA ILE A 140 29.61 -0.38 -19.29
C ILE A 140 31.11 -0.04 -19.20
N GLU A 141 31.94 -1.08 -19.14
CA GLU A 141 33.29 -1.04 -19.69
C GLU A 141 33.17 -1.47 -21.14
N SER A 142 33.28 -0.50 -22.05
CA SER A 142 33.98 -0.57 -23.35
C SER A 142 33.64 0.68 -24.16
#